data_AF-F8WVN2-F1
#
_entry.id   AF-F8WVN2-F1
#
_cell.length_a   1.000
_cell.length_b   1.000
_cell.length_c   1.000
_cell.angle_alpha   90.00
_cell.angle_beta   90.00
_cell.angle_gamma   90.00
#
_symmetry.space_group_name_H-M   'P 1'
#
loop_
_entity.id
_entity.type
_entity.pdbx_description
1 polymer ?
#
loop_
_entity_poly.entity_id
_entity_poly.type
_entity_poly.pdbx_seq_one_letter_code
_entity_poly.pdbx_strand_id
1 'polypeptide(L)'
;MTFTELSNSIFVQVINDYHKADHVDTPINNPFEEKTIEYFLYLKNWIDTVQWHLEDIIRDPEINPTEALKIKRRIDKSNQERTDLVELIDSYFLDKYRNIEIQPNARINTESPAWAIDRLSILALKIYHMQQEVDRKDSDANHHEQVSKKLDILLAQREDLSTAIEELLEDIEAGNKYMKVYKQMKMYNDPALNPVLYGKESK
;
A
#
# COMPACT_ATOMS: atom_id res chain seq x y z
N MET A 1 -5.34 -18.62 11.14
CA MET A 1 -5.45 -17.41 10.31
C MET A 1 -4.13 -17.28 9.58
N THR A 2 -4.16 -17.20 8.25
CA THR A 2 -2.97 -16.95 7.42
C THR A 2 -2.51 -15.50 7.57
N PHE A 3 -1.31 -15.17 7.07
CA PHE A 3 -0.80 -13.81 7.15
C PHE A 3 -1.64 -12.82 6.32
N THR A 4 -2.11 -13.28 5.17
CA THR A 4 -2.95 -12.51 4.24
C THR A 4 -4.38 -12.38 4.74
N GLU A 5 -4.95 -13.38 5.43
CA GLU A 5 -6.24 -13.24 6.13
C GLU A 5 -6.17 -12.14 7.20
N LEU A 6 -5.10 -12.14 8.02
CA LEU A 6 -4.84 -11.09 9.00
C LEU A 6 -4.72 -9.72 8.31
N SER A 7 -3.88 -9.62 7.28
CA SER A 7 -3.66 -8.38 6.52
C SER A 7 -4.97 -7.82 5.93
N ASN A 8 -5.73 -8.65 5.22
CA ASN A 8 -7.01 -8.26 4.64
C ASN A 8 -8.01 -7.79 5.71
N SER A 9 -8.08 -8.46 6.86
CA SER A 9 -8.97 -8.06 7.95
C SER A 9 -8.62 -6.68 8.51
N ILE A 10 -7.32 -6.40 8.69
CA ILE A 10 -6.82 -5.09 9.14
C ILE A 10 -7.09 -4.02 8.10
N PHE A 11 -6.85 -4.30 6.81
CA PHE A 11 -7.09 -3.32 5.74
C PHE A 11 -8.58 -2.94 5.66
N VAL A 12 -9.48 -3.91 5.75
CA VAL A 12 -10.93 -3.61 5.81
C VAL A 12 -11.27 -2.76 7.04
N GLN A 13 -10.70 -3.07 8.20
CA GLN A 13 -10.91 -2.28 9.41
C GLN A 13 -10.43 -0.82 9.22
N VAL A 14 -9.22 -0.61 8.71
CA VAL A 14 -8.61 0.71 8.51
C VAL A 14 -9.45 1.56 7.56
N ILE A 15 -9.89 0.99 6.44
CA ILE A 15 -10.73 1.68 5.46
C ILE A 15 -12.04 2.14 6.13
N ASN A 16 -12.71 1.24 6.86
CA ASN A 16 -13.91 1.58 7.60
C ASN A 16 -13.66 2.64 8.69
N ASP A 17 -12.51 2.58 9.38
CA ASP A 17 -12.13 3.54 10.42
C ASP A 17 -11.91 4.94 9.83
N TYR A 18 -11.30 5.05 8.65
CA TYR A 18 -11.18 6.32 7.92
C TYR A 18 -12.55 6.87 7.52
N HIS A 19 -13.41 6.03 6.95
CA HIS A 19 -14.74 6.41 6.47
C HIS A 19 -15.75 6.75 7.59
N LYS A 20 -15.36 6.66 8.88
CA LYS A 20 -16.14 7.25 9.98
C LYS A 20 -16.10 8.78 9.98
N ALA A 21 -15.00 9.36 9.50
CA ALA A 21 -14.78 10.81 9.47
C ALA A 21 -14.69 11.36 8.03
N ASP A 22 -14.35 10.53 7.04
CA ASP A 22 -14.28 10.89 5.62
C ASP A 22 -13.40 12.12 5.34
N HIS A 23 -12.32 12.29 6.11
CA HIS A 23 -11.50 13.48 6.04
C HIS A 23 -10.00 13.15 6.07
N VAL A 24 -9.25 13.69 5.10
CA VAL A 24 -7.82 13.41 4.96
C VAL A 24 -6.98 13.86 6.16
N ASP A 25 -7.43 14.86 6.93
CA ASP A 25 -6.74 15.32 8.15
C ASP A 25 -7.21 14.62 9.44
N THR A 26 -8.01 13.56 9.32
CA THR A 26 -8.41 12.75 10.49
C THR A 26 -7.16 12.17 11.16
N PRO A 27 -6.96 12.37 12.47
CA PRO A 27 -5.87 11.74 13.19
C PRO A 27 -6.01 10.21 13.16
N ILE A 28 -4.90 9.51 12.93
CA ILE A 28 -4.87 8.05 12.99
C ILE A 28 -5.11 7.58 14.44
N ASN A 29 -6.03 6.63 14.63
CA ASN A 29 -6.24 5.94 15.89
C ASN A 29 -5.96 4.44 15.72
N ASN A 30 -4.68 4.07 15.75
CA ASN A 30 -4.24 2.69 15.56
C ASN A 30 -4.46 1.86 16.84
N PRO A 31 -5.27 0.80 16.83
CA PRO A 31 -5.57 0.02 18.02
C PRO A 31 -4.50 -1.02 18.38
N PHE A 32 -3.52 -1.24 17.50
CA PHE A 32 -2.49 -2.26 17.67
C PHE A 32 -1.28 -1.72 18.45
N GLU A 33 -0.61 -2.61 19.18
CA GLU A 33 0.60 -2.26 19.94
C GLU A 33 1.72 -1.80 19.00
N GLU A 34 2.39 -0.70 19.34
CA GLU A 34 3.48 -0.14 18.52
C GLU A 34 4.55 -1.20 18.21
N LYS A 35 5.06 -1.17 16.97
CA LYS A 35 6.10 -2.07 16.44
C LYS A 35 5.69 -3.54 16.27
N THR A 36 4.42 -3.88 16.46
CA THR A 36 3.86 -5.14 15.97
C THR A 36 3.64 -5.10 14.46
N ILE A 37 3.50 -6.27 13.82
CA ILE A 37 3.23 -6.32 12.38
C ILE A 37 1.82 -5.76 12.07
N GLU A 38 0.85 -6.00 12.94
CA GLU A 38 -0.50 -5.47 12.85
C GLU A 38 -0.51 -3.94 12.90
N TYR A 39 0.31 -3.33 13.76
CA TYR A 39 0.49 -1.89 13.80
C TYR A 39 1.00 -1.34 12.47
N PHE A 40 2.01 -1.98 11.87
CA PHE A 40 2.55 -1.56 10.58
C PHE A 40 1.57 -1.77 9.43
N LEU A 41 0.82 -2.88 9.41
CA LEU A 41 -0.23 -3.14 8.43
C LEU A 41 -1.34 -2.07 8.51
N TYR A 42 -1.77 -1.72 9.73
CA TYR A 42 -2.78 -0.68 9.94
C TYR A 42 -2.27 0.69 9.46
N LEU A 43 -1.05 1.07 9.87
CA LEU A 43 -0.44 2.33 9.46
C LEU A 43 -0.27 2.42 7.93
N LYS A 44 0.14 1.31 7.32
CA LYS A 44 0.34 1.21 5.86
C LYS A 44 -0.96 1.51 5.14
N ASN A 45 -2.02 0.77 5.48
CA ASN A 45 -3.29 0.96 4.79
C ASN A 45 -3.89 2.34 5.10
N TRP A 46 -3.66 2.91 6.29
CA TRP A 46 -4.14 4.26 6.61
C TRP A 46 -3.47 5.31 5.71
N ILE A 47 -2.16 5.21 5.50
CA ILE A 47 -1.41 6.08 4.59
C ILE A 47 -1.95 5.94 3.16
N ASP A 48 -2.20 4.72 2.68
CA ASP A 48 -2.79 4.51 1.37
C ASP A 48 -4.17 5.15 1.24
N THR A 49 -5.04 4.98 2.24
CA THR A 49 -6.41 5.48 2.24
C THR A 49 -6.41 7.01 2.21
N VAL A 50 -5.60 7.65 3.06
CA VAL A 50 -5.43 9.12 3.04
C VAL A 50 -4.88 9.58 1.69
N GLN A 51 -3.90 8.87 1.12
CA GLN A 51 -3.33 9.23 -0.18
C GLN A 51 -4.35 9.09 -1.31
N TRP A 52 -5.18 8.05 -1.30
CA TRP A 52 -6.27 7.86 -2.26
C TRP A 52 -7.19 9.08 -2.31
N HIS A 53 -7.62 9.55 -1.14
CA HIS A 53 -8.50 10.73 -1.08
C HIS A 53 -7.80 12.05 -1.38
N LEU A 54 -6.49 12.17 -1.10
CA LEU A 54 -5.72 13.31 -1.59
C LEU A 54 -5.64 13.33 -3.13
N GLU A 55 -5.51 12.16 -3.74
CA GLU A 55 -5.55 12.00 -5.20
C GLU A 55 -6.93 12.33 -5.78
N ASP A 56 -8.03 12.05 -5.07
CA ASP A 56 -9.37 12.50 -5.48
C ASP A 56 -9.48 14.04 -5.42
N ILE A 57 -9.04 14.66 -4.32
CA ILE A 57 -9.13 16.11 -4.14
C ILE A 57 -8.30 16.86 -5.21
N ILE A 58 -7.07 16.41 -5.49
CA ILE A 58 -6.19 17.10 -6.47
C ILE A 58 -6.68 16.96 -7.92
N ARG A 59 -7.62 16.04 -8.20
CA ARG A 59 -8.20 15.83 -9.53
C ARG A 59 -9.40 16.73 -9.82
N ASP A 60 -9.86 17.52 -8.85
CA ASP A 60 -10.88 18.54 -9.08
C ASP A 60 -10.34 19.61 -10.08
N PRO A 61 -10.96 19.76 -11.27
CA PRO A 61 -10.51 20.75 -12.26
C PRO A 61 -10.65 22.21 -11.77
N GLU A 62 -11.50 22.46 -10.78
CA GLU A 62 -11.77 23.79 -10.24
C GLU A 62 -10.94 24.11 -8.97
N ILE A 63 -10.00 23.22 -8.59
CA ILE A 63 -9.19 23.39 -7.39
C ILE A 63 -8.35 24.68 -7.45
N ASN A 64 -8.28 25.39 -6.32
CA ASN A 64 -7.40 26.54 -6.20
C ASN A 64 -5.93 26.12 -6.41
N PRO A 65 -5.17 26.75 -7.34
CA PRO A 65 -3.79 26.34 -7.64
C PRO A 65 -2.83 26.37 -6.44
N THR A 66 -3.06 27.27 -5.48
CA THR A 66 -2.24 27.36 -4.26
C THR A 66 -2.49 26.16 -3.33
N GLU A 67 -3.76 25.77 -3.17
CA GLU A 67 -4.13 24.58 -2.40
C GLU A 67 -3.69 23.31 -3.12
N ALA A 68 -3.81 23.26 -4.45
CA ALA A 68 -3.32 22.16 -5.27
C ALA A 68 -1.82 21.89 -5.03
N LEU A 69 -1.00 22.94 -4.94
CA LEU A 69 0.44 22.78 -4.66
C LEU A 69 0.70 22.22 -3.25
N LYS A 70 -0.09 22.62 -2.24
CA LYS A 70 0.03 22.07 -0.88
C LYS A 70 -0.32 20.59 -0.84
N ILE A 71 -1.42 20.21 -1.48
CA ILE A 71 -1.86 18.82 -1.59
C ILE A 71 -0.83 18.00 -2.38
N LYS A 72 -0.30 18.52 -3.48
CA LYS A 72 0.74 17.82 -4.26
C LYS A 72 1.98 17.53 -3.42
N ARG A 73 2.45 18.51 -2.64
CA ARG A 73 3.58 18.31 -1.71
C ARG A 73 3.25 17.29 -0.63
N ARG A 74 2.01 17.26 -0.14
CA ARG A 74 1.53 16.26 0.82
C ARG A 74 1.51 14.86 0.20
N ILE A 75 1.02 14.71 -1.03
CA ILE A 75 1.04 13.45 -1.80
C ILE A 75 2.49 12.98 -2.00
N ASP A 76 3.41 13.89 -2.34
CA ASP A 76 4.84 13.53 -2.51
C ASP A 76 5.46 13.00 -1.22
N LYS A 77 5.16 13.63 -0.08
CA LYS A 77 5.56 13.15 1.24
C LYS A 77 4.93 11.79 1.56
N SER A 78 3.63 11.64 1.33
CA SER A 78 2.87 10.41 1.56
C SER A 78 3.42 9.23 0.73
N ASN A 79 3.82 9.48 -0.52
CA ASN A 79 4.47 8.47 -1.36
C ASN A 79 5.82 8.00 -0.79
N GLN A 80 6.56 8.90 -0.13
CA GLN A 80 7.79 8.54 0.55
C GLN A 80 7.50 7.74 1.82
N GLU A 81 6.56 8.21 2.65
CA GLU A 81 6.14 7.52 3.88
C GLU A 81 5.63 6.09 3.59
N ARG A 82 4.86 5.90 2.51
CA ARG A 82 4.43 4.56 2.06
C ARG A 82 5.63 3.66 1.74
N THR A 83 6.59 4.18 0.96
CA THR A 83 7.81 3.43 0.60
C THR A 83 8.63 3.06 1.84
N ASP A 84 8.88 4.03 2.72
CA ASP A 84 9.68 3.82 3.93
C ASP A 84 9.04 2.76 4.84
N LEU A 85 7.70 2.76 4.93
CA LEU A 85 6.97 1.77 5.71
C LEU A 85 7.01 0.37 5.08
N VAL A 86 6.97 0.26 3.75
CA VAL A 86 7.19 -1.03 3.06
C VAL A 86 8.59 -1.57 3.36
N GLU A 87 9.63 -0.73 3.31
CA GLU A 87 11.00 -1.13 3.68
C GLU A 87 11.12 -1.53 5.18
N LEU A 88 10.33 -0.89 6.04
CA LEU A 88 10.25 -1.25 7.46
C LEU A 88 9.57 -2.63 7.66
N ILE A 89 8.50 -2.91 6.94
CA ILE A 89 7.84 -4.23 6.94
C ILE A 89 8.79 -5.30 6.38
N ASP A 90 9.59 -4.97 5.37
CA ASP A 90 10.65 -5.87 4.88
C ASP A 90 11.67 -6.19 5.99
N SER A 91 12.02 -5.21 6.81
CA SER A 91 12.91 -5.42 7.96
C SER A 91 12.32 -6.37 9.00
N TYR A 92 11.00 -6.34 9.21
CA TYR A 92 10.30 -7.32 10.05
C TYR A 92 10.44 -8.75 9.51
N PHE A 93 10.22 -8.96 8.21
CA PHE A 93 10.37 -10.30 7.61
C PHE A 93 11.82 -10.78 7.60
N LEU A 94 12.79 -9.88 7.38
CA LEU A 94 14.21 -10.22 7.47
C LEU A 94 14.60 -10.69 8.87
N ASP A 95 14.12 -10.01 9.93
CA ASP A 95 14.39 -10.45 11.30
C ASP A 95 13.64 -11.75 11.63
N LYS A 96 12.38 -11.90 11.19
CA LYS A 96 11.60 -13.13 11.38
C LYS A 96 12.31 -14.36 10.78
N TYR A 97 12.88 -14.22 9.58
CA TYR A 97 13.47 -15.33 8.82
C TYR A 97 15.02 -15.39 8.86
N ARG A 98 15.65 -14.58 9.71
CA ARG A 98 17.13 -14.47 9.81
C ARG A 98 17.87 -15.78 10.09
N ASN A 99 17.22 -16.74 10.72
CA ASN A 99 17.82 -18.02 11.14
C ASN A 99 17.45 -19.18 10.20
N ILE A 100 16.73 -18.92 9.11
CA ILE A 100 16.40 -19.95 8.14
C ILE A 100 17.66 -20.33 7.35
N GLU A 101 17.96 -21.63 7.31
CA GLU A 101 19.06 -22.15 6.49
C GLU A 101 18.66 -22.15 5.02
N ILE A 102 19.41 -21.41 4.21
CA ILE A 102 19.15 -21.29 2.77
C ILE A 102 19.59 -22.58 2.08
N GLN A 103 18.68 -23.22 1.34
CA GLN A 103 18.99 -24.45 0.62
C GLN A 103 19.94 -24.17 -0.56
N PRO A 104 20.76 -25.17 -1.01
CA PRO A 104 21.70 -24.99 -2.11
C PRO A 104 21.09 -24.50 -3.42
N ASN A 105 19.83 -24.83 -3.67
CA ASN A 105 19.09 -24.46 -4.88
C ASN A 105 18.07 -23.32 -4.64
N ALA A 106 18.22 -22.58 -3.54
CA ALA A 106 17.30 -21.50 -3.21
C ALA A 106 17.29 -20.41 -4.28
N ARG A 107 16.10 -19.87 -4.55
CA ARG A 107 15.87 -18.88 -5.62
C ARG A 107 15.49 -17.53 -5.04
N ILE A 108 15.65 -16.48 -5.83
CA ILE A 108 15.05 -15.18 -5.54
C ILE A 108 13.61 -15.14 -6.05
N ASN A 109 12.82 -14.26 -5.45
CA ASN A 109 11.52 -13.87 -5.98
C ASN A 109 11.63 -12.51 -6.70
N THR A 110 10.68 -12.21 -7.58
CA THR A 110 10.59 -10.88 -8.22
C THR A 110 10.33 -9.79 -7.19
N GLU A 111 9.42 -10.13 -6.27
CA GLU A 111 8.89 -9.44 -5.10
C GLU A 111 9.50 -9.74 -3.73
N SER A 112 9.73 -8.75 -2.86
CA SER A 112 9.74 -9.02 -1.41
C SER A 112 8.31 -9.21 -0.88
N PRO A 113 8.11 -9.90 0.26
CA PRO A 113 6.81 -10.00 0.91
C PRO A 113 6.16 -8.64 1.17
N ALA A 114 6.93 -7.64 1.63
CA ALA A 114 6.38 -6.32 1.96
C ALA A 114 5.80 -5.59 0.73
N TRP A 115 6.48 -5.67 -0.42
CA TRP A 115 5.98 -5.10 -1.67
C TRP A 115 4.76 -5.85 -2.21
N ALA A 116 4.65 -7.15 -1.99
CA ALA A 116 3.44 -7.89 -2.33
C ALA A 116 2.25 -7.47 -1.45
N ILE A 117 2.49 -7.26 -0.14
CA ILE A 117 1.51 -6.72 0.82
C ILE A 117 1.12 -5.28 0.47
N ASP A 118 2.04 -4.48 -0.06
CA ASP A 118 1.75 -3.13 -0.55
C ASP A 118 0.62 -3.12 -1.58
N ARG A 119 0.72 -4.02 -2.57
CA ARG A 119 -0.33 -4.21 -3.59
C ARG A 119 -1.62 -4.75 -3.00
N LEU A 120 -1.54 -5.66 -2.02
CA LEU A 120 -2.72 -6.21 -1.34
C LEU A 120 -3.51 -5.12 -0.62
N SER A 121 -2.81 -4.18 0.04
CA SER A 121 -3.42 -3.01 0.69
C SER A 121 -4.13 -2.10 -0.29
N ILE A 122 -3.50 -1.78 -1.43
CA ILE A 122 -4.15 -0.99 -2.50
C ILE A 122 -5.35 -1.72 -3.11
N LEU A 123 -5.28 -3.04 -3.21
CA LEU A 123 -6.38 -3.85 -3.73
C LEU A 123 -7.59 -3.83 -2.79
N ALA A 124 -7.38 -3.82 -1.47
CA ALA A 124 -8.45 -3.65 -0.49
C ALA A 124 -9.21 -2.32 -0.70
N LEU A 125 -8.49 -1.22 -0.94
CA LEU A 125 -9.09 0.08 -1.27
C LEU A 125 -9.89 0.05 -2.57
N LYS A 126 -9.33 -0.54 -3.63
CA LYS A 126 -10.04 -0.69 -4.91
C LYS A 126 -11.33 -1.49 -4.76
N ILE A 127 -11.28 -2.59 -4.00
CA ILE A 127 -12.46 -3.42 -3.72
C ILE A 127 -13.51 -2.61 -2.97
N TYR A 128 -13.11 -1.88 -1.92
CA TYR A 128 -14.04 -1.04 -1.16
C TYR A 128 -14.76 -0.02 -2.05
N HIS A 129 -14.01 0.80 -2.81
CA HIS A 129 -14.63 1.83 -3.66
C HIS A 129 -15.42 1.23 -4.83
N MET A 130 -14.99 0.09 -5.39
CA MET A 130 -15.77 -0.59 -6.41
C MET A 130 -17.08 -1.14 -5.86
N GLN A 131 -17.09 -1.66 -4.62
CA GLN A 131 -18.30 -2.09 -3.95
C GLN A 131 -19.27 -0.92 -3.72
N GLN A 132 -18.76 0.26 -3.34
CA GLN A 132 -19.61 1.47 -3.22
C GLN A 132 -20.30 1.83 -4.55
N GLU A 133 -19.61 1.71 -5.69
CA GLU A 133 -20.21 1.94 -7.01
C GLU A 133 -21.25 0.88 -7.38
N VAL A 134 -21.05 -0.38 -6.99
CA VAL A 134 -22.05 -1.45 -7.17
C VAL A 134 -23.30 -1.18 -6.32
N ASP A 135 -23.13 -0.70 -5.09
CA ASP A 135 -24.22 -0.47 -4.14
C ASP A 135 -25.01 0.83 -4.43
N ARG A 136 -24.54 1.66 -5.37
CA ARG A 136 -25.14 2.94 -5.74
C ARG A 136 -26.50 2.73 -6.42
N LYS A 137 -27.53 3.42 -5.92
CA LYS A 137 -28.93 3.23 -6.38
C LYS A 137 -29.34 4.10 -7.57
N ASP A 138 -28.52 5.05 -7.95
CA ASP A 138 -28.75 6.05 -9.00
C ASP A 138 -28.04 5.72 -10.32
N SER A 139 -27.56 4.47 -10.49
CA SER A 139 -26.97 3.99 -11.74
C SER A 139 -27.96 3.18 -12.59
N ASP A 140 -27.75 3.18 -13.91
CA ASP A 140 -28.50 2.29 -14.81
C ASP A 140 -28.01 0.84 -14.75
N ALA A 141 -28.80 -0.09 -15.30
CA ALA A 141 -28.50 -1.53 -15.26
C ALA A 141 -27.19 -1.90 -15.98
N ASN A 142 -26.82 -1.17 -17.05
CA ASN A 142 -25.60 -1.43 -17.81
C ASN A 142 -24.37 -0.97 -17.02
N HIS A 143 -24.46 0.17 -16.34
CA HIS A 143 -23.43 0.63 -15.41
C HIS A 143 -23.23 -0.40 -14.29
N HIS A 144 -24.31 -0.81 -13.61
CA HIS A 144 -24.26 -1.80 -12.54
C HIS A 144 -23.56 -3.09 -13.01
N GLU A 145 -23.96 -3.66 -14.16
CA GLU A 145 -23.32 -4.86 -14.71
C GLU A 145 -21.82 -4.68 -14.95
N GLN A 146 -21.41 -3.53 -15.48
CA GLN A 146 -19.99 -3.24 -15.74
C GLN A 146 -19.18 -3.11 -14.46
N VAL A 147 -19.71 -2.45 -13.42
CA VAL A 147 -19.00 -2.31 -12.14
C VAL A 147 -18.97 -3.61 -11.35
N SER A 148 -20.03 -4.43 -11.39
CA SER A 148 -20.02 -5.77 -10.79
C SER A 148 -18.95 -6.66 -11.40
N LYS A 149 -18.82 -6.68 -12.74
CA LYS A 149 -17.76 -7.44 -13.42
C LYS A 149 -16.35 -6.97 -13.02
N LYS A 150 -16.16 -5.66 -12.82
CA LYS A 150 -14.87 -5.13 -12.34
C LYS A 150 -14.60 -5.55 -10.90
N LEU A 151 -15.62 -5.54 -10.04
CA LEU A 151 -15.52 -6.02 -8.67
C LEU A 151 -15.10 -7.49 -8.63
N ASP A 152 -15.72 -8.36 -9.43
CA ASP A 152 -15.37 -9.78 -9.52
C ASP A 152 -13.90 -9.99 -9.88
N ILE A 153 -13.37 -9.19 -10.81
CA ILE A 153 -11.94 -9.21 -11.18
C ILE A 153 -11.06 -8.81 -9.99
N LEU A 154 -11.42 -7.75 -9.25
CA LEU A 154 -10.65 -7.31 -8.09
C LEU A 154 -10.66 -8.35 -6.96
N LEU A 155 -11.79 -9.02 -6.76
CA LEU A 155 -11.92 -10.11 -5.78
C LEU A 155 -11.05 -11.31 -6.17
N ALA A 156 -11.04 -11.71 -7.44
CA ALA A 156 -10.16 -12.76 -7.96
C ALA A 156 -8.68 -12.39 -7.80
N GLN A 157 -8.31 -11.14 -8.14
CA GLN A 157 -6.94 -10.65 -7.93
C GLN A 157 -6.50 -10.72 -6.46
N ARG A 158 -7.42 -10.53 -5.51
CA ARG A 158 -7.10 -10.60 -4.08
C ARG A 158 -6.82 -12.02 -3.66
N GLU A 159 -7.59 -12.98 -4.17
CA GLU A 159 -7.38 -14.40 -3.91
C GLU A 159 -6.04 -14.88 -4.48
N ASP A 160 -5.79 -14.58 -5.76
CA ASP A 160 -4.54 -14.95 -6.44
C ASP A 160 -3.32 -14.35 -5.74
N LEU A 161 -3.38 -13.06 -5.40
CA LEU A 161 -2.29 -12.37 -4.71
C LEU A 161 -2.09 -12.91 -3.29
N SER A 162 -3.18 -13.21 -2.56
CA SER A 162 -3.08 -13.77 -1.22
C SER A 162 -2.42 -15.14 -1.26
N THR A 163 -2.86 -16.01 -2.17
CA THR A 163 -2.25 -17.33 -2.38
C THR A 163 -0.77 -17.21 -2.70
N ALA A 164 -0.39 -16.37 -3.65
CA ALA A 164 1.00 -16.17 -4.04
C ALA A 164 1.88 -15.60 -2.91
N ILE A 165 1.31 -14.80 -2.00
CA ILE A 165 2.02 -14.30 -0.81
C ILE A 165 2.25 -15.44 0.19
N GLU A 166 1.23 -16.25 0.48
CA GLU A 166 1.40 -17.39 1.40
C GLU A 166 2.42 -18.38 0.86
N GLU A 167 2.34 -18.76 -0.42
CA GLU A 167 3.34 -19.63 -1.06
C GLU A 167 4.75 -19.04 -1.00
N LEU A 168 4.90 -17.72 -1.15
CA LEU A 168 6.20 -17.05 -1.01
C LEU A 168 6.72 -17.14 0.44
N LEU A 169 5.87 -16.92 1.43
CA LEU A 169 6.26 -17.01 2.84
C LEU A 169 6.65 -18.45 3.21
N GLU A 170 5.88 -19.45 2.76
CA GLU A 170 6.19 -20.87 2.93
C GLU A 170 7.53 -21.25 2.28
N ASP A 171 7.78 -20.79 1.05
CA ASP A 171 9.05 -21.02 0.35
C ASP A 171 10.23 -20.38 1.08
N ILE A 172 10.04 -19.20 1.69
CA ILE A 172 11.06 -18.54 2.50
C ILE A 172 11.31 -19.32 3.79
N GLU A 173 10.25 -19.76 4.47
CA GLU A 173 10.34 -20.56 5.70
C GLU A 173 11.03 -21.91 5.48
N ALA A 174 10.81 -22.52 4.32
CA ALA A 174 11.48 -23.76 3.91
C ALA A 174 12.93 -23.56 3.43
N GLY A 175 13.40 -22.32 3.27
CA GLY A 175 14.71 -22.00 2.70
C GLY A 175 14.81 -22.25 1.18
N ASN A 176 13.68 -22.45 0.49
CA ASN A 176 13.60 -22.61 -0.97
C ASN A 176 13.71 -21.27 -1.69
N LYS A 177 13.33 -20.18 -1.01
CA LYS A 177 13.57 -18.81 -1.44
C LYS A 177 14.27 -18.03 -0.33
N TYR A 178 15.00 -17.00 -0.72
CA TYR A 178 15.61 -16.07 0.23
C TYR A 178 15.19 -14.65 -0.08
N MET A 179 15.09 -13.84 0.96
CA MET A 179 14.80 -12.43 0.83
C MET A 179 16.02 -11.66 0.36
N LYS A 180 15.84 -10.82 -0.65
CA LYS A 180 16.80 -9.81 -1.06
C LYS A 180 16.09 -8.48 -1.20
N VAL A 181 16.41 -7.55 -0.31
CA VAL A 181 15.78 -6.23 -0.26
C VAL A 181 16.68 -5.18 -0.91
N TYR A 182 16.07 -4.22 -1.58
CA TYR A 182 16.74 -3.06 -2.14
C TYR A 182 16.06 -1.81 -1.60
N LYS A 183 16.84 -0.89 -1.03
CA LYS A 183 16.32 0.43 -0.67
C LYS A 183 16.03 1.24 -1.92
N GLN A 184 14.99 2.05 -1.88
CA GLN A 184 14.62 2.94 -2.97
C GLN A 184 15.71 3.99 -3.22
N MET A 185 16.08 4.12 -4.50
CA MET A 185 17.13 5.04 -4.97
C MET A 185 16.49 6.25 -5.67
N LYS A 186 15.76 7.08 -4.91
CA LYS A 186 15.10 8.29 -5.47
C LYS A 186 16.05 9.48 -5.50
N MET A 187 16.58 9.77 -6.68
CA MET A 187 17.53 10.88 -6.91
C MET A 187 16.96 12.26 -6.53
N TYR A 188 15.69 12.52 -6.82
CA TYR A 188 15.11 13.87 -6.67
C TYR A 188 14.77 14.25 -5.22
N ASN A 189 14.72 13.26 -4.31
CA ASN A 189 14.50 13.49 -2.88
C ASN A 189 15.79 13.88 -2.15
N ASP A 190 16.95 13.58 -2.75
CA ASP A 190 18.26 14.01 -2.27
C ASP A 190 18.61 15.36 -2.93
N PRO A 191 18.72 16.46 -2.17
CA PRO A 191 19.11 17.76 -2.71
C PRO A 191 20.42 17.75 -3.48
N ALA A 192 21.38 16.89 -3.11
CA ALA A 192 22.66 16.75 -3.79
C ALA A 192 22.55 16.04 -5.15
N LEU A 193 21.46 15.33 -5.39
CA LEU A 193 21.19 14.58 -6.62
C LEU A 193 20.07 15.21 -7.47
N ASN A 194 19.42 16.27 -6.98
CA ASN A 194 18.36 16.99 -7.67
C ASN A 194 18.92 18.16 -8.52
N PRO A 195 18.90 18.08 -9.88
CA PRO A 195 19.48 19.11 -10.75
C PRO A 195 18.89 20.51 -10.58
N VAL A 196 17.65 20.61 -10.14
CA VAL A 196 16.97 21.89 -9.89
C VAL A 196 17.51 22.58 -8.64
N LEU A 197 18.07 21.82 -7.70
CA LEU A 197 18.59 22.33 -6.43
C LEU A 197 20.09 22.61 -6.52
N TYR A 198 20.91 21.66 -6.96
CA TYR A 198 22.36 21.89 -7.08
C TYR A 198 22.74 22.76 -8.29
N GLY A 199 21.92 22.77 -9.35
CA GLY A 199 22.15 23.65 -10.52
C GLY A 199 21.95 25.14 -10.24
N LYS A 200 21.45 25.51 -9.04
CA LYS A 200 21.31 26.91 -8.59
C LYS A 200 22.57 27.45 -7.91
N GLU A 201 23.52 26.60 -7.50
CA GLU A 201 24.78 27.04 -6.90
C GLU A 201 25.83 27.49 -7.93
N SER A 202 25.55 27.30 -9.23
CA SER A 202 26.49 27.59 -10.32
C SER A 202 26.07 28.74 -11.26
N LYS A 203 25.20 29.66 -10.81
CA LYS A 203 24.81 30.86 -11.57
C LYS A 203 24.97 32.14 -10.77
#